data_AF-A0A831Y7V5-F1
#
_entry.id   AF-A0A831Y7V5-F1
#
_cell.length_a   1.000
_cell.length_b   1.000
_cell.length_c   1.000
_cell.angle_alpha   90.00
_cell.angle_beta   90.00
_cell.angle_gamma   90.00
#
_symmetry.space_group_name_H-M   'P 1'
#
loop_
_entity.id
_entity.type
_entity.pdbx_description
1 polymer ?
#
loop_
_entity_poly.entity_id
_entity_poly.type
_entity_poly.pdbx_seq_one_letter_code
_entity_poly.pdbx_strand_id
1 'polypeptide(L)'
;MTPRGQGLRRVEAEIVAEKAATLGRAGERLERALLEVHALAARHAAAGSDAERAQLAAAYEAARARAAAARLTLVIQREAVGLRHHRDVDRQFPEPPPLGRRGPAAPP
;
A
#
# COMPACT_ATOMS: atom_id res chain seq x y z
N MET A 1 -28.66 14.16 -30.68
CA MET A 1 -28.14 13.66 -29.39
C MET A 1 -28.85 14.43 -28.27
N THR A 2 -29.62 13.77 -27.39
CA THR A 2 -30.53 14.45 -26.45
C THR A 2 -29.78 15.06 -25.24
N PRO A 3 -30.28 16.17 -24.65
CA PRO A 3 -29.69 16.80 -23.47
C PRO A 3 -29.50 15.85 -22.27
N ARG A 4 -30.45 14.92 -22.06
CA ARG A 4 -30.34 13.85 -21.05
C ARG A 4 -29.13 12.95 -21.25
N GLY A 5 -28.78 12.62 -22.50
CA GLY A 5 -27.63 11.79 -22.81
C GLY A 5 -26.28 12.50 -22.57
N GLN A 6 -26.25 13.83 -22.60
CA GLN A 6 -25.06 14.62 -22.23
C GLN A 6 -24.87 14.70 -20.72
N GLY A 7 -25.96 14.88 -19.96
CA GLY A 7 -25.93 14.87 -18.50
C GLY A 7 -25.46 13.53 -17.93
N LEU A 8 -25.98 12.41 -18.47
CA LEU A 8 -25.58 11.06 -18.02
C LEU A 8 -24.08 10.82 -18.21
N ARG A 9 -23.53 11.14 -19.39
CA ARG A 9 -22.09 10.97 -19.66
C ARG A 9 -21.19 11.82 -18.77
N ARG A 10 -21.64 13.02 -18.40
CA ARG A 10 -20.90 13.89 -17.47
C ARG A 10 -20.82 13.26 -16.08
N VAL A 11 -21.95 12.77 -15.57
CA VAL A 11 -22.00 12.08 -14.26
C VAL A 11 -21.15 10.81 -14.29
N GLU A 12 -21.20 10.02 -15.37
CA GLU A 12 -20.34 8.84 -15.52
C GLU A 12 -18.85 9.20 -15.50
N ALA A 13 -18.45 10.27 -16.19
CA ALA A 13 -17.07 10.74 -16.20
C ALA A 13 -16.61 11.22 -14.82
N GLU A 14 -17.47 11.95 -14.08
CA GLU A 14 -17.20 12.38 -12.70
C GLU A 14 -17.00 11.16 -11.77
N ILE A 15 -17.88 10.15 -11.85
CA ILE A 15 -17.76 8.91 -11.06
C ILE A 15 -16.45 8.17 -11.38
N VAL A 16 -16.06 8.09 -12.66
CA VAL A 16 -14.81 7.44 -13.06
C VAL A 16 -13.60 8.20 -12.52
N ALA A 17 -13.61 9.53 -12.59
CA ALA A 17 -12.54 10.38 -12.06
C ALA A 17 -12.38 10.23 -10.54
N GLU A 18 -13.49 10.20 -9.79
CA GLU A 18 -13.46 10.00 -8.34
C GLU A 18 -12.93 8.62 -7.93
N LYS A 19 -13.33 7.57 -8.66
CA LYS A 19 -12.81 6.21 -8.47
C LYS A 19 -11.31 6.16 -8.72
N ALA A 20 -10.83 6.75 -9.82
CA ALA A 20 -9.41 6.81 -10.14
C ALA A 20 -8.62 7.57 -9.06
N ALA A 21 -9.11 8.73 -8.61
CA ALA A 21 -8.46 9.52 -7.57
C ALA A 21 -8.39 8.79 -6.23
N THR A 22 -9.47 8.08 -5.86
CA THR A 22 -9.51 7.28 -4.62
C THR A 22 -8.53 6.11 -4.68
N LEU A 23 -8.46 5.42 -5.82
CA LEU A 23 -7.52 4.34 -6.04
C LEU A 23 -6.05 4.83 -6.00
N GLY A 24 -5.77 5.97 -6.64
CA GLY A 24 -4.45 6.61 -6.60
C GLY A 24 -3.99 6.94 -5.19
N ARG A 25 -4.85 7.61 -4.39
CA ARG A 25 -4.56 7.91 -2.98
C ARG A 25 -4.33 6.67 -2.11
N ALA A 26 -5.01 5.56 -2.42
CA ALA A 26 -4.79 4.30 -1.73
C ALA A 26 -3.41 3.70 -2.05
N GLY A 27 -2.98 3.78 -3.31
CA GLY A 27 -1.62 3.40 -3.75
C GLY A 27 -0.54 4.23 -3.07
N GLU A 28 -0.64 5.56 -3.13
CA GLU A 28 0.32 6.48 -2.48
C GLU A 28 0.43 6.26 -0.96
N ARG A 29 -0.66 5.84 -0.32
CA ARG A 29 -0.66 5.50 1.12
C ARG A 29 0.11 4.21 1.38
N LEU A 30 -0.06 3.20 0.53
CA LEU A 30 0.69 1.95 0.63
C LEU A 30 2.18 2.18 0.39
N GLU A 31 2.55 2.94 -0.64
CA GLU A 31 3.94 3.27 -0.94
C GLU A 31 4.63 3.98 0.24
N ARG A 32 3.98 4.99 0.82
CA ARG A 32 4.51 5.69 2.01
C ARG A 32 4.69 4.76 3.20
N ALA A 33 3.73 3.86 3.45
CA ALA A 33 3.84 2.91 4.55
C ALA A 33 4.99 1.92 4.32
N LEU A 34 5.20 1.45 3.09
CA LEU A 34 6.32 0.56 2.77
C LEU A 34 7.67 1.27 2.90
N LEU A 35 7.78 2.53 2.44
CA LEU A 35 8.98 3.33 2.64
C LEU A 35 9.33 3.49 4.12
N GLU A 36 8.33 3.71 4.98
CA GLU A 36 8.52 3.78 6.44
C GLU A 36 9.06 2.46 7.00
N VAL A 37 8.48 1.32 6.58
CA VAL A 37 8.94 -0.01 6.98
C VAL A 37 10.40 -0.24 6.58
N HIS A 38 10.77 0.10 5.35
CA HIS A 38 12.15 -0.05 4.87
C HIS A 38 13.13 0.85 5.62
N ALA A 39 12.75 2.10 5.90
CA ALA A 39 13.57 3.02 6.68
C ALA A 39 13.79 2.50 8.11
N LEU A 40 12.76 1.96 8.76
CA LEU A 40 12.86 1.39 10.10
C LEU A 40 13.70 0.10 10.12
N ALA A 41 13.58 -0.75 9.09
CA ALA A 41 14.45 -1.93 8.95
C ALA A 41 15.93 -1.55 8.84
N ALA A 42 16.24 -0.54 8.00
CA ALA A 42 17.61 -0.05 7.84
C ALA A 42 18.17 0.52 9.16
N ARG A 43 17.37 1.31 9.87
CA ARG A 43 17.74 1.84 11.19
C ARG A 43 17.94 0.73 12.22
N HIS A 44 17.05 -0.27 12.26
CA HIS A 44 17.18 -1.41 13.16
C HIS A 44 18.47 -2.19 12.91
N ALA A 45 18.84 -2.39 11.64
CA ALA A 45 20.09 -3.05 11.26
C ALA A 45 21.35 -2.27 11.67
N ALA A 46 21.26 -0.93 11.72
CA ALA A 46 22.35 -0.05 12.12
C ALA A 46 22.40 0.25 13.63
N ALA A 47 21.41 -0.21 14.41
CA ALA A 47 21.26 0.16 15.81
C ALA A 47 22.42 -0.32 16.69
N GLY A 48 23.00 0.60 17.46
CA GLY A 48 24.21 0.38 18.24
C GLY A 48 23.95 -0.24 19.62
N SER A 49 22.71 -0.20 20.11
CA SER A 49 22.35 -0.69 21.45
C SER A 49 21.12 -1.59 21.43
N ASP A 50 20.98 -2.45 22.44
CA ASP A 50 19.79 -3.30 22.59
C ASP A 50 18.51 -2.51 22.85
N ALA A 51 18.61 -1.40 23.61
CA ALA A 51 17.48 -0.52 23.87
C ALA A 51 16.97 0.13 22.57
N GLU A 52 17.88 0.63 21.74
CA GLU A 52 17.56 1.20 20.42
C GLU A 52 16.98 0.13 19.47
N ARG A 53 17.57 -1.08 19.44
CA ARG A 53 17.04 -2.22 18.68
C ARG A 53 15.61 -2.55 19.08
N ALA A 54 15.32 -2.66 20.39
CA ALA A 54 13.98 -2.97 20.88
C ALA A 54 12.95 -1.89 20.50
N GLN A 55 13.32 -0.61 20.62
CA GLN A 55 12.45 0.49 20.22
C GLN A 55 12.16 0.49 18.71
N LEU A 56 13.20 0.28 17.89
CA LEU A 56 13.07 0.22 16.44
C LEU A 56 12.28 -1.02 15.99
N ALA A 57 12.40 -2.14 16.70
CA ALA A 57 11.61 -3.34 16.42
C ALA A 57 10.11 -3.10 16.65
N ALA A 58 9.74 -2.46 17.77
CA ALA A 58 8.36 -2.08 18.03
C ALA A 58 7.81 -1.11 16.97
N ALA A 59 8.62 -0.10 16.59
CA ALA A 59 8.25 0.85 15.54
C ALA A 59 8.07 0.16 14.18
N TYR A 60 8.97 -0.78 13.84
CA TYR A 60 8.90 -1.58 12.62
C TYR A 60 7.61 -2.39 12.53
N GLU A 61 7.25 -3.12 13.60
CA GLU A 61 6.04 -3.94 13.59
C GLU A 61 4.78 -3.07 13.45
N ALA A 62 4.75 -1.89 14.09
CA ALA A 62 3.67 -0.94 13.90
C ALA A 62 3.58 -0.41 12.45
N ALA A 63 4.72 -0.13 11.81
CA ALA A 63 4.77 0.28 10.40
C ALA A 63 4.34 -0.86 9.46
N ARG A 64 4.75 -2.10 9.75
CA ARG A 64 4.37 -3.31 9.02
C ARG A 64 2.86 -3.53 9.06
N ALA A 65 2.23 -3.36 10.23
CA ALA A 65 0.78 -3.41 10.37
C ALA A 65 0.07 -2.32 9.57
N ARG A 66 0.60 -1.08 9.56
CA ARG A 66 0.08 0.02 8.72
C ARG A 66 0.17 -0.31 7.23
N ALA A 67 1.28 -0.88 6.77
CA ALA A 67 1.46 -1.28 5.37
C ALA A 67 0.46 -2.39 4.98
N ALA A 68 0.25 -3.39 5.84
CA ALA A 68 -0.75 -4.44 5.62
C ALA A 68 -2.17 -3.87 5.51
N ALA A 69 -2.55 -2.93 6.39
CA ALA A 69 -3.85 -2.27 6.34
C ALA A 69 -4.04 -1.40 5.08
N ALA A 70 -3.00 -0.65 4.68
CA ALA A 70 -3.02 0.13 3.44
C ALA A 70 -3.16 -0.76 2.21
N ARG A 71 -2.50 -1.92 2.20
CA ARG A 71 -2.58 -2.91 1.14
C ARG A 71 -3.97 -3.53 1.03
N LEU A 72 -4.59 -3.90 2.15
CA LEU A 72 -5.98 -4.37 2.18
C LEU A 72 -6.94 -3.30 1.65
N THR A 73 -6.73 -2.04 2.03
CA THR A 73 -7.52 -0.91 1.52
C THR A 73 -7.40 -0.80 -0.01
N LEU A 74 -6.19 -0.89 -0.56
CA LEU A 74 -5.97 -0.84 -2.01
C LEU A 74 -6.68 -2.01 -2.72
N VAL A 75 -6.62 -3.21 -2.16
CA VAL A 75 -7.30 -4.39 -2.70
C VAL A 75 -8.82 -4.16 -2.76
N ILE A 76 -9.43 -3.70 -1.66
CA ILE A 76 -10.87 -3.40 -1.60
C ILE A 76 -11.27 -2.35 -2.65
N GLN A 77 -10.47 -1.28 -2.81
CA GLN A 77 -10.76 -0.25 -3.82
C GLN A 77 -10.64 -0.80 -5.25
N ARG A 78 -9.68 -1.71 -5.52
CA ARG A 78 -9.55 -2.39 -6.81
C ARG A 78 -10.78 -3.27 -7.09
N GLU A 79 -11.25 -4.03 -6.12
CA GLU A 79 -12.46 -4.86 -6.26
C GLU A 79 -13.71 -4.02 -6.55
N ALA A 80 -13.86 -2.87 -5.87
CA ALA A 80 -14.98 -1.94 -6.05
C ALA A 80 -15.05 -1.33 -7.46
N VAL A 81 -13.93 -1.31 -8.20
CA VAL A 81 -13.86 -0.85 -9.59
C VAL A 81 -13.76 -2.00 -10.60
N GLY A 82 -13.91 -3.26 -10.16
CA GLY A 82 -13.95 -4.45 -11.02
C GLY A 82 -12.61 -5.17 -11.21
N LEU A 83 -11.53 -4.73 -10.57
CA LEU A 83 -10.19 -5.31 -10.67
C LEU A 83 -9.95 -6.40 -9.60
N ARG A 84 -10.63 -7.54 -9.75
CA ARG A 84 -10.67 -8.64 -8.76
C ARG A 84 -9.43 -9.56 -8.73
N HIS A 85 -8.49 -9.39 -9.67
CA HIS A 85 -7.27 -10.19 -9.69
C HIS A 85 -6.16 -9.48 -8.90
N HIS A 86 -5.77 -10.06 -7.77
CA HIS A 86 -4.85 -9.42 -6.81
C HIS A 86 -3.37 -9.78 -7.03
N ARG A 87 -3.09 -10.72 -7.94
CA ARG A 87 -1.72 -11.16 -8.26
C ARG A 87 -0.76 -10.01 -8.58
N ASP A 88 -1.25 -8.97 -9.27
CA ASP A 88 -0.42 -7.80 -9.60
C ASP A 88 -0.08 -6.96 -8.37
N VAL A 89 -0.98 -6.87 -7.39
CA VAL A 89 -0.74 -6.18 -6.11
C VAL A 89 0.22 -7.00 -5.26
N ASP A 90 0.03 -8.33 -5.22
CA ASP A 90 0.92 -9.23 -4.50
C ASP A 90 2.35 -9.16 -5.05
N ARG A 91 2.51 -9.07 -6.37
CA ARG A 91 3.81 -8.96 -7.04
C ARG A 91 4.47 -7.59 -6.85
N GLN A 92 3.70 -6.51 -6.96
CA GLN A 92 4.25 -5.14 -6.87
C GLN A 92 4.50 -4.70 -5.44
N PHE A 93 3.67 -5.17 -4.50
CA PHE A 93 3.72 -4.78 -3.09
C PHE A 93 3.76 -6.04 -2.20
N PRO A 94 4.89 -6.76 -2.20
CA PRO A 94 5.06 -7.89 -1.29
C PRO A 94 5.01 -7.41 0.16
N GLU A 95 4.40 -8.23 1.02
CA GLU A 95 4.35 -7.91 2.46
C GLU A 95 5.78 -7.96 3.05
N PRO A 96 6.21 -6.93 3.79
CA PRO A 96 7.51 -6.95 4.46
C PRO A 96 7.62 -8.15 5.41
N PRO A 97 8.76 -8.85 5.48
CA PRO A 97 8.92 -9.98 6.37
C PRO A 97 8.95 -9.51 7.85
N PRO A 98 8.57 -10.35 8.83
CA PRO A 98 8.83 -10.07 10.24
C PRO A 98 10.33 -9.88 10.51
N LEU A 99 10.71 -9.05 11.49
CA LEU A 99 12.12 -8.94 11.89
C LEU A 99 12.66 -10.31 12.33
N GLY A 100 13.89 -10.64 11.91
CA GLY A 100 14.51 -11.94 12.17
C GLY A 100 14.17 -13.03 11.16
N ARG A 101 13.14 -12.85 10.33
CA ARG A 101 12.88 -13.71 9.17
C ARG A 101 13.51 -13.04 7.94
N ARG A 102 14.65 -13.53 7.45
CA ARG A 102 15.15 -13.12 6.12
C ARG A 102 14.05 -13.42 5.10
N GLY A 103 13.39 -12.38 4.58
CA GLY A 103 12.54 -12.50 3.40
C GLY A 103 13.38 -12.98 2.21
N PRO A 104 12.77 -13.58 1.18
CA PRO A 104 13.51 -13.88 -0.05
C PRO A 104 14.13 -12.59 -0.58
N ALA A 105 15.42 -12.64 -0.92
CA ALA A 105 16.14 -11.50 -1.47
C ALA A 105 15.37 -10.94 -2.67
N ALA A 106 15.23 -9.61 -2.74
CA ALA A 106 14.66 -8.95 -3.91
C ALA A 106 15.45 -9.39 -5.16
N PRO A 107 14.77 -9.70 -6.29
CA PRO A 107 15.47 -10.02 -7.52
C PRO A 107 16.27 -8.80 -8.02
N PRO A 108 17.36 -9.02 -8.77
CA PRO A 108 18.22 -7.97 -9.31
C PRO A 108 17.48 -7.04 -10.29
#